data_AF-A0AA43HJT2-F1
#
_entry.id   AF-A0AA43HJT2-F1
#
_cell.length_a   1.000
_cell.length_b   1.000
_cell.length_c   1.000
_cell.angle_alpha   90.00
_cell.angle_beta   90.00
_cell.angle_gamma   90.00
#
_symmetry.space_group_name_H-M   'P 1'
#
loop_
_entity.id
_entity.type
_entity.pdbx_description
1 polymer ?
#
loop_
_entity_poly.entity_id
_entity_poly.type
_entity_poly.pdbx_seq_one_letter_code
_entity_poly.pdbx_strand_id
1 'polypeptide(L)'
;MQRIGTILLHQATIHGDLAKLSDCNLTRPKRKSNWQKPFTVNPKKTTILDSMDLSFILYLLAVIFVLIGIAGIVLPALPGIPLVFIGLVLAAWADGFVHVGWPTLLILGVLTALSLLVDVLATVVGAKRVGASRKALWGTFIGSIVGLFFMPIGLFAGPLLGALLGEYWHTRELGRSTKVGLATWLGILLGLALKLALVIAMLGLFAFAWFL
;
A
#
# COMPACT_ATOMS: atom_id res chain seq x y z
N MET A 1 45.35 -73.94 63.42
CA MET A 1 45.96 -72.77 64.08
C MET A 1 46.80 -71.93 63.11
N GLN A 2 46.22 -71.42 62.02
CA GLN A 2 46.93 -70.53 61.06
C GLN A 2 46.04 -69.37 60.55
N ARG A 3 44.84 -69.21 61.14
CA ARG A 3 43.77 -68.30 60.68
C ARG A 3 43.88 -66.85 61.20
N ILE A 4 45.01 -66.42 61.75
CA ILE A 4 45.11 -65.09 62.41
C ILE A 4 46.13 -64.16 61.72
N GLY A 5 47.13 -64.70 61.00
CA GLY A 5 48.18 -63.88 60.37
C GLY A 5 47.77 -63.12 59.11
N THR A 6 46.80 -63.63 58.34
CA THR A 6 46.43 -63.05 57.03
C THR A 6 45.47 -61.87 57.12
N ILE A 7 44.79 -61.65 58.24
CA ILE A 7 43.86 -60.52 58.39
C ILE A 7 44.62 -59.23 58.76
N LEU A 8 45.71 -59.33 59.52
CA LEU A 8 46.55 -58.19 59.90
C LEU A 8 47.37 -57.62 58.73
N LEU A 9 47.72 -58.44 57.74
CA LEU A 9 48.39 -58.00 56.52
C LEU A 9 47.44 -57.30 55.53
N HIS A 10 46.13 -57.53 55.64
CA HIS A 10 45.13 -56.90 54.76
C HIS A 10 44.77 -55.46 55.20
N GLN A 11 44.91 -55.13 56.49
CA GLN A 11 44.66 -53.77 57.00
C GLN A 11 45.81 -52.79 56.67
N ALA A 12 47.02 -53.28 56.44
CA ALA A 12 48.17 -52.44 56.07
C ALA A 12 48.12 -51.98 54.60
N THR A 13 47.53 -52.76 53.69
CA THR A 13 47.44 -52.40 52.27
C THR A 13 46.38 -51.32 52.01
N ILE A 14 45.34 -51.24 52.85
CA ILE A 14 44.26 -50.24 52.69
C ILE A 14 44.73 -48.83 53.08
N HIS A 15 45.68 -48.70 54.02
CA HIS A 15 46.22 -47.39 54.42
C HIS A 15 47.20 -46.78 53.41
N GLY A 16 47.87 -47.59 52.59
CA GLY A 16 48.79 -47.10 51.55
C GLY A 16 48.07 -46.57 50.30
N ASP A 17 46.85 -47.04 50.03
CA ASP A 17 46.11 -46.69 48.81
C ASP A 17 45.31 -45.37 48.94
N LEU A 18 44.97 -44.98 50.17
CA LEU A 18 44.29 -43.71 50.44
C LEU A 18 45.20 -42.49 50.18
N ALA A 19 46.52 -42.63 50.32
CA ALA A 19 47.48 -41.59 49.94
C ALA A 19 47.64 -41.44 48.42
N LYS A 20 47.24 -42.46 47.64
CA LYS A 20 47.30 -42.44 46.17
C LYS A 20 46.03 -41.89 45.53
N LEU A 21 44.91 -41.93 46.27
CA LEU A 21 43.63 -41.36 45.85
C LEU A 21 43.49 -39.86 46.17
N SER A 22 44.25 -39.31 47.12
CA SER A 22 44.33 -37.85 47.34
C SER A 22 45.02 -37.11 46.19
N ASP A 23 45.85 -37.81 45.41
CA ASP A 23 46.50 -37.29 44.19
C ASP A 23 45.67 -37.53 42.93
N CYS A 24 44.47 -38.12 43.04
CA CYS A 24 43.47 -38.09 41.96
C CYS A 24 42.75 -36.72 41.89
N ASN A 25 43.51 -35.65 42.16
CA ASN A 25 43.11 -34.28 42.06
C ASN A 25 43.14 -33.88 40.58
N LEU A 26 41.96 -34.00 39.95
CA LEU A 26 41.52 -33.37 38.71
C LEU A 26 42.49 -32.32 38.13
N THR A 27 43.48 -32.76 37.35
CA THR A 27 44.00 -31.91 36.28
C THR A 27 42.97 -31.94 35.16
N ARG A 28 41.87 -31.19 35.32
CA ARG A 28 41.00 -30.87 34.20
C ARG A 28 41.90 -30.26 33.13
N PRO A 29 41.99 -30.82 31.91
CA PRO A 29 42.67 -30.12 30.84
C PRO A 29 42.00 -28.77 30.71
N LYS A 30 42.77 -27.68 30.80
CA LYS A 30 42.30 -26.33 30.47
C LYS A 30 41.78 -26.38 29.04
N ARG A 31 40.48 -26.63 28.88
CA ARG A 31 39.75 -26.46 27.63
C ARG A 31 39.91 -25.00 27.29
N LYS A 32 40.86 -24.68 26.41
CA LYS A 32 41.01 -23.34 25.83
C LYS A 32 39.63 -22.98 25.32
N SER A 33 38.97 -22.05 25.99
CA SER A 33 37.68 -21.47 25.63
C SER A 33 37.89 -20.62 24.38
N ASN A 34 38.13 -21.29 23.25
CA ASN A 34 38.25 -20.69 21.94
C ASN A 34 37.01 -21.01 21.10
N TRP A 35 35.87 -21.16 21.76
CA TRP A 35 34.57 -21.34 21.13
C TRP A 35 33.69 -20.17 21.54
N GLN A 36 33.04 -19.57 20.55
CA GLN A 36 32.12 -18.45 20.68
C GLN A 36 32.80 -17.10 20.96
N LYS A 37 33.53 -16.58 19.97
CA LYS A 37 33.26 -15.17 19.63
C LYS A 37 31.83 -15.21 19.08
N PRO A 38 30.80 -14.68 19.76
CA PRO A 38 29.50 -14.58 19.12
C PRO A 38 29.72 -13.86 17.81
N PHE A 39 29.19 -14.41 16.71
CA PHE A 39 29.13 -13.67 15.46
C PHE A 39 28.22 -12.47 15.76
N THR A 40 28.81 -11.36 16.18
CA THR A 40 28.11 -10.10 16.36
C THR A 40 27.78 -9.64 14.96
N VAL A 41 26.69 -10.18 14.39
CA VAL A 41 26.00 -9.53 13.28
C VAL A 41 25.76 -8.12 13.80
N ASN A 42 26.49 -7.15 13.28
CA ASN A 42 26.28 -5.76 13.66
C ASN A 42 24.90 -5.39 13.09
N PRO A 43 23.82 -5.38 13.90
CA PRO A 43 22.46 -5.26 13.38
C PRO A 43 22.28 -3.90 12.69
N LYS A 44 23.08 -2.90 13.09
CA LYS A 44 23.04 -1.55 12.56
C LYS A 44 23.33 -1.50 11.06
N LYS A 45 24.21 -2.35 10.53
CA LYS A 45 24.58 -2.25 9.10
C LYS A 45 23.54 -2.87 8.17
N THR A 46 22.95 -3.99 8.58
CA THR A 46 21.82 -4.62 7.87
C THR A 46 20.57 -3.74 7.91
N THR A 47 20.22 -3.18 9.07
CA THR A 47 19.06 -2.29 9.17
C THR A 47 19.24 -1.00 8.37
N ILE A 48 20.46 -0.44 8.29
CA ILE A 48 20.69 0.80 7.55
C ILE A 48 20.65 0.57 6.03
N LEU A 49 21.25 -0.52 5.52
CA LEU A 49 21.19 -0.86 4.10
C LEU A 49 19.76 -1.22 3.67
N ASP A 50 19.06 -2.04 4.46
CA ASP A 50 17.66 -2.37 4.22
C ASP A 50 16.73 -1.14 4.34
N SER A 51 17.02 -0.20 5.25
CA SER A 51 16.19 1.01 5.41
C SER A 51 16.35 2.01 4.26
N MET A 52 17.55 2.17 3.71
CA MET A 52 17.79 3.05 2.58
C MET A 52 17.14 2.49 1.30
N ASP A 53 17.23 1.17 1.10
CA ASP A 53 16.54 0.49 0.00
C ASP A 53 15.01 0.51 0.18
N LEU A 54 14.51 0.26 1.40
CA LEU A 54 13.07 0.27 1.69
C LEU A 54 12.45 1.65 1.52
N SER A 55 13.07 2.72 2.04
CA SER A 55 12.58 4.09 1.85
C SER A 55 12.57 4.45 0.37
N PHE A 56 13.61 4.09 -0.39
CA PHE A 56 13.64 4.30 -1.84
C PHE A 56 12.52 3.55 -2.57
N ILE A 57 12.29 2.27 -2.23
CA ILE A 57 11.19 1.46 -2.79
C ILE A 57 9.83 2.07 -2.45
N LEU A 58 9.63 2.55 -1.23
CA LEU A 58 8.38 3.19 -0.80
C LEU A 58 8.13 4.50 -1.56
N TYR A 59 9.15 5.33 -1.77
CA TYR A 59 9.04 6.54 -2.60
C TYR A 59 8.73 6.20 -4.06
N LEU A 60 9.41 5.20 -4.62
CA LEU A 60 9.13 4.74 -5.99
C LEU A 60 7.68 4.26 -6.11
N LEU A 61 7.22 3.47 -5.15
CA LEU A 61 5.85 2.97 -5.11
C LEU A 61 4.83 4.10 -4.92
N ALA A 62 5.12 5.07 -4.07
CA ALA A 62 4.30 6.25 -3.87
C ALA A 62 4.14 7.05 -5.16
N VAL A 63 5.23 7.31 -5.88
CA VAL A 63 5.20 8.00 -7.18
C VAL A 63 4.38 7.20 -8.18
N ILE A 64 4.58 5.88 -8.27
CA ILE A 64 3.78 5.01 -9.14
C ILE A 64 2.29 5.11 -8.78
N PHE A 65 1.92 5.04 -7.51
CA PHE A 65 0.53 5.17 -7.06
C PHE A 65 -0.08 6.52 -7.39
N VAL A 66 0.67 7.61 -7.23
CA VAL A 66 0.21 8.96 -7.61
C VAL A 66 0.03 9.05 -9.12
N LEU A 67 0.97 8.53 -9.92
CA LEU A 67 0.87 8.52 -11.37
C LEU A 67 -0.31 7.67 -11.87
N ILE A 68 -0.49 6.47 -11.31
CA ILE A 68 -1.65 5.61 -11.61
C ILE A 68 -2.93 6.28 -11.12
N GLY A 69 -2.92 6.97 -9.98
CA GLY A 69 -4.06 7.72 -9.46
C GLY A 69 -4.48 8.85 -10.40
N ILE A 70 -3.52 9.63 -10.91
CA ILE A 70 -3.74 10.66 -11.92
C ILE A 70 -4.25 10.04 -13.23
N ALA A 71 -3.66 8.94 -13.69
CA ALA A 71 -4.15 8.19 -14.85
C ALA A 71 -5.56 7.63 -14.61
N GLY A 72 -5.88 7.22 -13.39
CA GLY A 72 -7.19 6.74 -12.94
C GLY A 72 -8.27 7.83 -12.91
N ILE A 73 -7.91 9.11 -12.91
CA ILE A 73 -8.88 10.18 -13.13
C ILE A 73 -9.43 10.12 -14.57
N VAL A 74 -8.57 9.76 -15.53
CA VAL A 74 -8.93 9.59 -16.93
C VAL A 74 -9.66 8.27 -17.14
N LEU A 75 -9.15 7.17 -16.56
CA LEU A 75 -9.78 5.86 -16.63
C LEU A 75 -10.89 5.71 -15.58
N PRO A 76 -12.19 5.77 -15.93
CA PRO A 76 -13.30 5.71 -14.96
C PRO A 76 -13.39 4.38 -14.18
N ALA A 77 -12.61 3.37 -14.58
CA ALA A 77 -12.50 2.09 -13.89
C ALA A 77 -11.72 2.15 -12.57
N LEU A 78 -10.85 3.17 -12.38
CA LEU A 78 -10.02 3.30 -11.19
C LEU A 78 -10.45 4.53 -10.39
N PRO A 79 -10.73 4.40 -9.07
CA PRO A 79 -10.98 5.55 -8.22
C PRO A 79 -9.66 6.29 -7.98
N GLY A 80 -9.35 7.25 -8.87
CA GLY A 80 -8.07 7.97 -8.89
C GLY A 80 -7.76 8.73 -7.59
N ILE A 81 -8.77 9.36 -6.97
CA ILE A 81 -8.58 10.16 -5.74
C ILE A 81 -8.09 9.29 -4.56
N PRO A 82 -8.72 8.15 -4.23
CA PRO A 82 -8.16 7.21 -3.25
C PRO A 82 -6.76 6.68 -3.58
N LEU A 83 -6.45 6.44 -4.87
CA LEU A 83 -5.12 5.98 -5.26
C LEU A 83 -4.05 7.04 -4.99
N VAL A 84 -4.34 8.31 -5.29
CA VAL A 84 -3.46 9.43 -4.96
C VAL A 84 -3.28 9.51 -3.44
N PHE A 85 -4.35 9.39 -2.65
CA PHE A 85 -4.25 9.38 -1.19
C PHE A 85 -3.32 8.27 -0.67
N ILE A 86 -3.48 7.04 -1.16
CA ILE A 86 -2.63 5.90 -0.79
C ILE A 86 -1.17 6.20 -1.12
N GLY A 87 -0.89 6.76 -2.30
CA GLY A 87 0.46 7.18 -2.68
C GLY A 87 1.05 8.22 -1.73
N LEU A 88 0.26 9.21 -1.30
CA LEU A 88 0.70 10.23 -0.35
C LEU A 88 0.93 9.68 1.06
N VAL A 89 0.10 8.74 1.52
CA VAL A 89 0.30 8.04 2.80
C VAL A 89 1.59 7.21 2.75
N LEU A 90 1.87 6.52 1.63
CA LEU A 90 3.12 5.79 1.44
C LEU A 90 4.34 6.72 1.45
N ALA A 91 4.24 7.90 0.81
CA ALA A 91 5.30 8.90 0.85
C ALA A 91 5.54 9.43 2.27
N ALA A 92 4.48 9.75 3.02
CA ALA A 92 4.59 10.19 4.42
C ALA A 92 5.20 9.11 5.33
N TRP A 93 4.89 7.84 5.07
CA TRP A 93 5.50 6.72 5.80
C TRP A 93 6.99 6.55 5.42
N ALA A 94 7.35 6.66 4.14
CA ALA A 94 8.74 6.61 3.70
C ALA A 94 9.62 7.68 4.37
N ASP A 95 9.03 8.84 4.65
CA ASP A 95 9.63 9.97 5.36
C ASP A 95 9.60 9.84 6.90
N GLY A 96 8.94 8.80 7.44
CA GLY A 96 8.81 8.60 8.88
C GLY A 96 7.94 9.65 9.58
N PHE A 97 7.01 10.29 8.85
CA PHE A 97 6.15 11.38 9.34
C PHE A 97 6.89 12.61 9.86
N VAL A 98 8.12 12.86 9.37
CA VAL A 98 8.94 14.00 9.79
C VAL A 98 8.37 15.31 9.24
N HIS A 99 8.05 15.35 7.94
CA HIS A 99 7.45 16.54 7.31
C HIS A 99 5.91 16.45 7.27
N VAL A 100 5.35 15.25 7.11
CA VAL A 100 3.91 15.04 6.99
C VAL A 100 3.38 14.29 8.20
N GLY A 101 2.91 15.05 9.19
CA GLY A 101 2.33 14.49 10.42
C GLY A 101 0.91 13.95 10.27
N TRP A 102 0.46 13.26 11.32
CA TRP A 102 -0.91 12.74 11.46
C TRP A 102 -2.04 13.75 11.19
N PRO A 103 -1.95 15.03 11.60
CA PRO A 103 -3.02 16.01 11.31
C PRO A 103 -3.25 16.22 9.81
N THR A 104 -2.17 16.35 9.04
CA THR A 104 -2.22 16.53 7.58
C THR A 104 -2.84 15.31 6.90
N LEU A 105 -2.44 14.11 7.30
CA LEU A 105 -3.02 12.87 6.78
C LEU A 105 -4.50 12.72 7.10
N LEU A 106 -4.93 13.15 8.29
CA LEU A 106 -6.34 13.12 8.68
C LEU A 106 -7.15 14.09 7.81
N ILE A 107 -6.63 15.30 7.55
CA ILE A 107 -7.26 16.26 6.63
C ILE A 107 -7.34 15.69 5.21
N LEU A 108 -6.25 15.12 4.68
CA LEU A 108 -6.26 14.47 3.37
C LEU A 108 -7.24 13.30 3.30
N GLY A 109 -7.34 12.50 4.37
CA GLY A 109 -8.25 11.37 4.47
C GLY A 109 -9.71 11.83 4.49
N VAL A 110 -10.04 12.88 5.26
CA VAL A 110 -11.37 13.51 5.27
C VAL A 110 -11.70 14.08 3.91
N LEU A 111 -10.76 14.78 3.27
CA LEU A 111 -10.94 15.33 1.93
C LEU A 111 -11.21 14.22 0.89
N THR A 112 -10.50 13.10 1.00
CA THR A 112 -10.71 11.90 0.16
C THR A 112 -12.09 11.30 0.39
N ALA A 113 -12.51 11.14 1.65
CA ALA A 113 -13.82 10.60 2.00
C ALA A 113 -14.96 11.50 1.51
N LEU A 114 -14.85 12.82 1.69
CA LEU A 114 -15.79 13.80 1.17
C LEU A 114 -15.85 13.76 -0.35
N SER A 115 -14.70 13.62 -1.02
CA SER A 115 -14.63 13.51 -2.48
C SER A 115 -15.37 12.28 -2.99
N LEU A 116 -15.17 11.12 -2.35
CA LEU A 116 -15.90 9.89 -2.68
C LEU A 116 -17.41 10.07 -2.48
N LEU A 117 -17.81 10.74 -1.39
CA LEU A 117 -19.22 11.02 -1.12
C LEU A 117 -19.82 11.93 -2.20
N VAL A 118 -19.10 12.98 -2.58
CA VAL A 118 -19.51 13.90 -3.66
C VAL A 118 -19.59 13.17 -4.99
N ASP A 119 -18.64 12.29 -5.32
CA ASP A 119 -18.67 11.49 -6.56
C ASP A 119 -19.89 10.56 -6.62
N VAL A 120 -20.20 9.87 -5.51
CA VAL A 120 -21.39 9.02 -5.42
C VAL A 120 -22.67 9.84 -5.54
N LEU A 121 -22.76 10.96 -4.81
CA LEU A 121 -23.93 11.85 -4.88
C LEU A 121 -24.08 12.47 -6.27
N ALA A 122 -23.00 12.92 -6.90
CA ALA A 122 -22.99 13.48 -8.24
C ALA A 122 -23.45 12.44 -9.27
N THR A 123 -23.02 11.18 -9.13
CA THR A 123 -23.44 10.08 -10.03
C THR A 123 -24.94 9.79 -9.87
N VAL A 124 -25.43 9.67 -8.63
CA VAL A 124 -26.83 9.37 -8.34
C VAL A 124 -27.74 10.53 -8.77
N VAL A 125 -27.37 11.76 -8.43
CA VAL A 125 -28.14 12.97 -8.79
C VAL A 125 -28.05 13.22 -10.29
N GLY A 126 -26.88 13.02 -10.91
CA GLY A 126 -26.67 13.14 -12.35
C GLY A 126 -27.56 12.17 -13.13
N ALA A 127 -27.56 10.88 -12.76
CA ALA A 127 -28.42 9.88 -13.38
C ALA A 127 -29.92 10.24 -13.26
N LYS A 128 -30.34 10.75 -12.09
CA LYS A 128 -31.73 11.17 -11.86
C LYS A 128 -32.11 12.45 -12.61
N ARG A 129 -31.22 13.45 -12.67
CA ARG A 129 -31.45 14.76 -13.32
C ARG A 129 -31.50 14.66 -14.83
N VAL A 130 -30.72 13.76 -15.42
CA VAL A 130 -30.69 13.55 -16.87
C VAL A 130 -31.91 12.75 -17.34
N GLY A 131 -32.62 12.07 -16.44
CA GLY A 131 -33.83 11.30 -16.78
C GLY A 131 -33.56 10.22 -17.83
N ALA A 132 -32.33 9.67 -17.84
CA ALA A 132 -31.85 8.80 -18.89
C ALA A 132 -32.68 7.51 -18.96
N SER A 133 -33.10 7.12 -20.17
CA SER A 133 -33.75 5.82 -20.37
C SER A 133 -32.80 4.68 -19.99
N ARG A 134 -33.34 3.54 -19.56
CA ARG A 134 -32.54 2.32 -19.33
C ARG A 134 -31.69 1.96 -20.55
N LYS A 135 -32.18 2.23 -21.77
CA LYS A 135 -31.44 2.00 -23.02
C LYS A 135 -30.27 2.96 -23.21
N ALA A 136 -30.42 4.23 -22.82
CA ALA A 136 -29.34 5.20 -22.83
C ALA A 136 -28.24 4.81 -21.82
N LEU A 137 -28.62 4.32 -20.63
CA LEU A 137 -27.66 3.85 -19.62
C LEU A 137 -26.81 2.67 -20.13
N TRP A 138 -27.45 1.66 -20.73
CA TRP A 138 -26.75 0.54 -21.36
C TRP A 138 -25.89 0.98 -22.54
N GLY A 139 -26.38 1.93 -23.34
CA GLY A 139 -25.64 2.55 -24.43
C GLY A 139 -24.37 3.26 -23.94
N THR A 140 -24.45 4.06 -22.86
CA THR A 140 -23.30 4.70 -22.23
C THR A 140 -22.30 3.67 -21.74
N PHE A 141 -22.76 2.59 -21.11
CA PHE A 141 -21.87 1.55 -20.57
C PHE A 141 -21.10 0.82 -21.68
N ILE A 142 -21.81 0.35 -22.72
CA ILE A 142 -21.19 -0.30 -23.89
C ILE A 142 -20.29 0.68 -24.63
N GLY A 143 -20.76 1.92 -24.83
CA GLY A 143 -20.01 3.00 -25.46
C GLY A 143 -18.73 3.35 -24.70
N SER A 144 -18.73 3.27 -23.37
CA SER A 144 -17.53 3.48 -22.53
C SER A 144 -16.52 2.36 -22.73
N ILE A 145 -16.97 1.11 -22.79
CA ILE A 145 -16.10 -0.06 -23.00
C ILE A 145 -15.48 -0.01 -24.41
N VAL A 146 -16.29 0.20 -25.44
CA VAL A 146 -15.81 0.31 -26.82
C VAL A 146 -14.91 1.54 -26.98
N GLY A 147 -15.29 2.66 -26.35
CA GLY A 147 -14.54 3.90 -26.35
C GLY A 147 -13.14 3.78 -25.73
N LEU A 148 -12.98 2.89 -24.74
CA LEU A 148 -11.69 2.63 -24.09
C LEU A 148 -10.65 2.06 -25.07
N PHE A 149 -11.07 1.29 -26.08
CA PHE A 149 -10.17 0.77 -27.13
C PHE A 149 -9.67 1.84 -28.10
N PHE A 150 -10.37 2.98 -28.21
CA PHE A 150 -10.04 4.10 -29.10
C PHE A 150 -9.51 5.32 -28.33
N MET A 151 -8.71 5.11 -27.27
CA MET A 151 -8.10 6.20 -26.50
C MET A 151 -7.24 7.13 -27.38
N PRO A 152 -7.22 8.46 -27.12
CA PRO A 152 -7.90 9.19 -26.05
C PRO A 152 -9.31 9.68 -26.40
N ILE A 153 -9.62 9.85 -27.70
CA ILE A 153 -10.87 10.47 -28.17
C ILE A 153 -12.07 9.57 -27.87
N GLY A 154 -11.92 8.26 -28.02
CA GLY A 154 -12.97 7.27 -27.77
C GLY A 154 -13.45 7.25 -26.32
N LEU A 155 -12.61 7.63 -25.36
CA LEU A 155 -13.00 7.66 -23.95
C LEU A 155 -14.06 8.74 -23.65
N PHE A 156 -13.96 9.89 -24.32
CA PHE A 156 -14.94 10.98 -24.19
C PHE A 156 -16.12 10.80 -25.15
N ALA A 157 -15.83 10.37 -26.38
CA ALA A 157 -16.86 10.22 -27.41
C ALA A 157 -17.71 8.95 -27.22
N GLY A 158 -17.14 7.86 -26.70
CA GLY A 158 -17.80 6.56 -26.56
C GLY A 158 -19.04 6.60 -25.65
N PRO A 159 -18.94 7.05 -24.39
CA PRO A 159 -20.10 7.18 -23.50
C PRO A 159 -21.16 8.12 -24.08
N LEU A 160 -20.74 9.22 -24.74
CA LEU A 160 -21.63 10.19 -25.39
C LEU A 160 -22.39 9.55 -26.56
N LEU A 161 -21.68 8.97 -27.53
CA LEU A 161 -22.26 8.34 -28.71
C LEU A 161 -23.14 7.15 -28.32
N GLY A 162 -22.72 6.37 -27.34
CA GLY A 162 -23.50 5.28 -26.78
C GLY A 162 -24.81 5.75 -26.16
N ALA A 163 -24.78 6.82 -25.35
CA ALA A 163 -25.98 7.44 -24.78
C ALA A 163 -26.93 7.95 -25.89
N LEU A 164 -26.38 8.67 -26.86
CA LEU A 164 -27.12 9.25 -27.99
C LEU A 164 -27.81 8.19 -28.84
N LEU A 165 -27.09 7.12 -29.19
CA LEU A 165 -27.65 6.01 -29.98
C LEU A 165 -28.70 5.22 -29.18
N GLY A 166 -28.46 4.98 -27.89
CA GLY A 166 -29.38 4.30 -27.00
C GLY A 166 -30.69 5.07 -26.78
N GLU A 167 -30.62 6.40 -26.69
CA GLU A 167 -31.79 7.27 -26.58
C GLU A 167 -32.50 7.44 -27.94
N TYR A 168 -31.76 7.62 -29.04
CA TYR A 168 -32.33 7.76 -30.38
C TYR A 168 -33.17 6.53 -30.78
N TRP A 169 -32.69 5.32 -30.47
CA TRP A 169 -33.43 4.09 -30.72
C TRP A 169 -34.74 4.02 -29.93
N HIS A 170 -34.78 4.62 -28.74
CA HIS A 170 -35.95 4.54 -27.89
C HIS A 170 -37.03 5.55 -28.25
N THR A 171 -36.63 6.80 -28.51
CA THR A 171 -37.54 7.95 -28.48
C THR A 171 -37.79 8.52 -29.89
N ARG A 172 -37.01 8.14 -30.91
CA ARG A 172 -37.07 8.61 -32.33
C ARG A 172 -37.10 10.13 -32.55
N GLU A 173 -37.07 10.95 -31.50
CA GLU A 173 -37.02 12.42 -31.58
C GLU A 173 -35.58 12.95 -31.59
N LEU A 174 -35.18 13.49 -32.74
CA LEU A 174 -33.84 14.07 -32.96
C LEU A 174 -33.55 15.28 -32.04
N GLY A 175 -34.57 16.12 -31.77
CA GLY A 175 -34.40 17.36 -30.99
C GLY A 175 -34.13 17.12 -29.50
N ARG A 176 -34.62 16.00 -28.94
CA ARG A 176 -34.36 15.62 -27.54
C ARG A 176 -33.00 14.96 -27.39
N SER A 177 -32.55 14.21 -28.41
CA SER A 177 -31.27 13.50 -28.43
C SER A 177 -30.07 14.46 -28.34
N THR A 178 -30.05 15.55 -29.12
CA THR A 178 -28.94 16.53 -29.09
C THR A 178 -28.80 17.25 -27.74
N LYS A 179 -29.92 17.57 -27.08
CA LYS A 179 -29.91 18.18 -25.74
C LYS A 179 -29.36 17.24 -24.67
N VAL A 180 -29.69 15.95 -24.77
CA VAL A 180 -29.16 14.90 -23.87
C VAL A 180 -27.67 14.67 -24.13
N GLY A 181 -27.25 14.71 -25.40
CA GLY A 181 -25.83 14.66 -25.78
C GLY A 181 -25.03 15.79 -25.16
N LEU A 182 -25.46 17.04 -25.35
CA LEU A 182 -24.78 18.21 -24.76
C LEU A 182 -24.73 18.15 -23.23
N ALA A 183 -25.80 17.70 -22.58
CA ALA A 183 -25.83 17.51 -21.14
C ALA A 183 -24.82 16.44 -20.68
N THR A 184 -24.68 15.35 -21.43
CA THR A 184 -23.71 14.28 -21.15
C THR A 184 -22.28 14.78 -21.33
N TRP A 185 -22.00 15.53 -22.40
CA TRP A 185 -20.67 16.08 -22.66
C TRP A 185 -20.23 17.09 -21.59
N LEU A 186 -21.12 18.01 -21.22
CA LEU A 186 -20.90 18.95 -20.11
C LEU A 186 -20.74 18.21 -18.78
N GLY A 187 -21.51 17.15 -18.53
CA GLY A 187 -21.39 16.34 -17.32
C GLY A 187 -20.04 15.64 -17.20
N ILE A 188 -19.54 15.05 -18.29
CA ILE A 188 -18.22 14.40 -18.33
C ILE A 188 -17.11 15.43 -18.11
N LEU A 189 -17.16 16.58 -18.79
CA LEU A 189 -16.18 17.66 -18.64
C LEU A 189 -16.18 18.22 -17.21
N LEU A 190 -17.35 18.51 -16.65
CA LEU A 190 -17.48 19.04 -15.30
C LEU A 190 -17.00 18.02 -14.25
N GLY A 191 -17.34 16.73 -14.41
CA GLY A 191 -16.87 15.67 -13.55
C GLY A 191 -15.36 15.49 -13.59
N LEU A 192 -14.76 15.56 -14.79
CA LEU A 192 -13.30 15.51 -14.96
C LEU A 192 -12.62 16.73 -14.31
N ALA A 193 -13.14 17.93 -14.54
CA ALA A 193 -12.61 19.16 -13.98
C ALA A 193 -12.64 19.15 -12.44
N LEU A 194 -13.74 18.67 -11.85
CA LEU A 194 -13.87 18.54 -10.40
C LEU A 194 -12.84 17.56 -9.83
N LYS A 195 -12.65 16.39 -10.46
CA LYS A 195 -11.66 15.40 -10.04
C LYS A 195 -10.23 15.94 -10.13
N LEU A 196 -9.90 16.66 -11.21
CA LEU A 196 -8.59 17.29 -11.39
C LEU A 196 -8.34 18.37 -10.32
N ALA A 197 -9.32 19.24 -10.06
CA ALA A 197 -9.21 20.26 -9.02
C ALA A 197 -8.96 19.65 -7.63
N LEU A 198 -9.64 18.55 -7.30
CA LEU A 198 -9.45 17.83 -6.04
C LEU A 198 -8.04 17.24 -5.91
N VAL A 199 -7.52 16.60 -6.96
CA VAL A 199 -6.15 16.05 -6.93
C VAL A 199 -5.11 17.16 -6.81
N ILE A 200 -5.28 18.27 -7.52
CA ILE A 200 -4.40 19.44 -7.37
C ILE A 200 -4.47 19.97 -5.93
N ALA A 201 -5.65 20.07 -5.34
CA ALA A 201 -5.81 20.51 -3.95
C ALA A 201 -5.12 19.56 -2.95
N MET A 202 -5.23 18.25 -3.15
CA MET A 202 -4.57 17.25 -2.31
C MET A 202 -3.04 17.30 -2.42
N LEU A 203 -2.51 17.37 -3.65
CA LEU A 203 -1.07 17.50 -3.88
C LEU A 203 -0.54 18.82 -3.33
N GLY A 204 -1.28 19.92 -3.52
CA GLY A 204 -0.95 21.23 -2.99
C GLY A 204 -0.92 21.26 -1.47
N LEU A 205 -1.89 20.63 -0.80
CA LEU A 205 -1.93 20.55 0.66
C LEU A 205 -0.78 19.70 1.21
N PHE A 206 -0.45 18.59 0.55
CA PHE A 206 0.70 17.75 0.90
C PHE A 206 2.02 18.51 0.74
N ALA A 207 2.19 19.20 -0.40
CA ALA A 207 3.37 20.02 -0.65
C ALA A 207 3.49 21.17 0.36
N PHE A 208 2.39 21.86 0.68
CA PHE A 208 2.36 22.92 1.68
C PHE A 208 2.77 22.40 3.06
N ALA A 209 2.24 21.25 3.48
CA ALA A 209 2.64 20.62 4.73
C ALA A 209 4.10 20.18 4.74
N TRP A 210 4.65 19.80 3.57
CA TRP A 210 6.06 19.44 3.44
C TRP A 210 7.01 20.62 3.68
N PHE A 211 6.60 21.83 3.29
CA PHE A 211 7.43 23.03 3.41
C PHE A 211 7.30 23.76 4.77
N LEU A 212 6.32 23.38 5.60
CA LEU A 212 6.01 24.00 6.89
C LEU A 212 6.79 23.33 8.03
#